data_AF-A0A2E2XGK7-F1
#
_entry.id   AF-A0A2E2XGK7-F1
#
_cell.length_a   1.000
_cell.length_b   1.000
_cell.length_c   1.000
_cell.angle_alpha   90.00
_cell.angle_beta   90.00
_cell.angle_gamma   90.00
#
_symmetry.space_group_name_H-M   'P 1'
#
loop_
_entity.id
_entity.type
_entity.pdbx_description
1 polymer ?
#
loop_
_entity_poly.entity_id
_entity_poly.type
_entity_poly.pdbx_seq_one_letter_code
_entity_poly.pdbx_strand_id
1 'polypeptide(L)'
;MLTSSNASTTEAGVNDIENQLFSETPNLLQLEAIEGLTQSQKTLPAKFFYDTKGSQLFDQICELDDYYPYRTELALLPRIAKDLSKMLSEP
;
A
#
# COMPACT_ATOMS: atom_id res chain seq x y z
N MET A 1 -27.68 28.98 -23.29
CA MET A 1 -27.54 28.73 -21.84
C MET A 1 -26.14 28.15 -21.60
N LEU A 2 -25.23 28.94 -21.03
CA LEU A 2 -24.02 28.47 -20.32
C LEU A 2 -24.48 28.10 -18.89
N THR A 3 -23.94 27.15 -18.12
CA THR A 3 -22.53 26.86 -17.79
C THR A 3 -22.36 25.43 -17.24
N SER A 4 -21.12 24.92 -17.34
CA SER A 4 -20.54 23.74 -16.69
C SER A 4 -20.76 23.67 -15.16
N SER A 5 -20.79 22.45 -14.60
CA SER A 5 -20.18 22.16 -13.29
C SER A 5 -20.13 20.64 -13.02
N ASN A 6 -18.92 20.07 -13.09
CA ASN A 6 -18.60 18.81 -12.42
C ASN A 6 -18.51 19.11 -10.92
N ALA A 7 -19.30 18.42 -10.11
CA ALA A 7 -19.16 18.43 -8.66
C ALA A 7 -18.54 17.11 -8.20
N SER A 8 -17.32 17.25 -7.70
CA SER A 8 -16.52 16.28 -6.99
C SER A 8 -17.24 15.68 -5.79
N THR A 9 -17.37 14.36 -5.77
CA THR A 9 -17.73 13.54 -4.60
C THR A 9 -17.12 12.16 -4.91
N THR A 10 -16.21 11.53 -4.16
CA THR A 10 -15.90 11.62 -2.74
C THR A 10 -14.52 10.95 -2.54
N GLU A 11 -13.42 11.68 -2.64
CA GLU A 11 -12.07 11.14 -2.29
C GLU A 11 -11.78 11.25 -0.77
N ALA A 12 -12.65 11.93 -0.02
CA ALA A 12 -12.47 12.16 1.41
C ALA A 12 -12.59 10.89 2.28
N GLY A 13 -13.45 9.94 1.91
CA GLY A 13 -13.81 8.82 2.79
C GLY A 13 -12.78 7.70 2.92
N VAL A 14 -11.80 7.60 2.00
CA VAL A 14 -10.75 6.56 2.06
C VAL A 14 -9.59 7.02 2.93
N ASN A 15 -9.23 8.31 2.85
CA ASN A 15 -8.16 8.90 3.66
C ASN A 15 -8.50 8.96 5.16
N ASP A 16 -9.79 9.01 5.54
CA ASP A 16 -10.21 9.06 6.94
C ASP A 16 -10.05 7.70 7.66
N ILE A 17 -10.25 6.59 6.94
CA ILE A 17 -10.11 5.22 7.49
C ILE A 17 -8.62 4.86 7.66
N GLU A 18 -7.78 5.21 6.69
CA GLU A 18 -6.32 5.01 6.81
C GLU A 18 -5.75 5.84 7.96
N ASN A 19 -6.15 7.10 8.09
CA ASN A 19 -5.67 7.98 9.17
C ASN A 19 -6.08 7.50 10.58
N GLN A 20 -7.22 6.83 10.74
CA GLN A 20 -7.67 6.33 12.04
C GLN A 20 -6.93 5.07 12.53
N LEU A 21 -6.36 4.26 11.64
CA LEU A 21 -5.61 3.06 12.03
C LEU A 21 -4.17 3.40 12.46
N PHE A 22 -3.63 4.54 12.03
CA PHE A 22 -2.27 4.99 12.31
C PHE A 22 -2.16 6.08 13.40
N SER A 23 -3.27 6.61 13.93
CA SER A 23 -3.24 7.84 14.74
C SER A 23 -3.01 7.71 16.25
N GLU A 24 -3.00 6.52 16.87
CA GLU A 24 -3.09 6.45 18.35
C GLU A 24 -1.95 5.76 19.12
N THR A 25 -0.85 5.36 18.49
CA THR A 25 0.32 4.84 19.24
C THR A 25 1.58 5.68 19.01
N PRO A 26 1.75 6.79 19.75
CA PRO A 26 3.03 7.49 19.74
C PRO A 26 4.13 6.50 20.15
N ASN A 27 5.13 6.34 19.28
CA ASN A 27 6.37 5.57 19.46
C ASN A 27 6.36 4.06 19.13
N LEU A 28 5.37 3.52 18.40
CA LEU A 28 5.37 2.09 18.03
C LEU A 28 6.66 1.65 17.29
N LEU A 29 7.14 2.45 16.34
CA LEU A 29 8.39 2.17 15.62
C LEU A 29 9.61 2.11 16.57
N GLN A 30 9.67 2.98 17.58
CA GLN A 30 10.78 2.99 18.51
C GLN A 30 10.76 1.74 19.39
N LEU A 31 9.59 1.34 19.88
CA LEU A 31 9.43 0.14 20.71
C LEU A 31 9.85 -1.13 19.95
N GLU A 32 9.37 -1.31 18.73
CA GLU A 32 9.72 -2.47 17.89
C GLU A 32 11.21 -2.50 17.55
N ALA A 33 11.83 -1.34 17.29
CA ALA A 33 13.26 -1.26 17.03
C ALA A 33 14.09 -1.62 18.27
N ILE A 34 13.71 -1.11 19.45
CA ILE A 34 14.39 -1.45 20.71
C ILE A 34 14.24 -2.95 20.99
N GLU A 35 13.04 -3.51 20.86
CA GLU A 35 12.79 -4.94 21.07
C GLU A 35 13.65 -5.80 20.13
N GLY A 36 13.62 -5.54 18.83
CA GLY A 36 14.36 -6.34 17.85
C GLY A 36 15.88 -6.21 17.94
N LEU A 37 16.40 -5.03 18.29
CA LEU A 37 17.84 -4.76 18.38
C LEU A 37 18.47 -5.20 19.71
N THR A 38 17.66 -5.41 20.75
CA THR A 38 18.11 -5.92 22.07
C THR A 38 18.16 -7.45 22.14
N GLN A 39 17.54 -8.16 21.19
CA GLN A 39 17.63 -9.61 21.10
C GLN A 39 19.06 -10.09 20.78
N SER A 40 19.37 -11.33 21.21
CA SER A 40 20.66 -11.97 20.89
C SER A 40 20.83 -12.13 19.37
N GLN A 41 19.79 -12.62 18.68
CA GLN A 41 19.67 -12.57 17.23
C GLN A 41 18.87 -11.31 16.84
N LYS A 42 19.55 -10.31 16.29
CA LYS A 42 18.91 -9.02 15.95
C LYS A 42 17.95 -9.17 14.79
N THR A 43 16.80 -8.53 14.91
CA THR A 43 15.77 -8.49 13.86
C THR A 43 15.16 -7.09 13.77
N LEU A 44 14.62 -6.75 12.60
CA LEU A 44 13.80 -5.56 12.38
C LEU A 44 12.65 -5.90 11.43
N PRO A 45 11.42 -5.40 11.68
CA PRO A 45 10.32 -5.55 10.74
C PRO A 45 10.63 -4.95 9.36
N ALA A 46 10.18 -5.59 8.28
CA ALA A 46 10.44 -5.10 6.92
C ALA A 46 9.82 -3.72 6.62
N LYS A 47 8.83 -3.26 7.39
CA LYS A 47 8.22 -1.93 7.20
C LYS A 47 9.22 -0.78 7.35
N PHE A 48 10.34 -0.98 8.07
CA PHE A 48 11.42 0.00 8.17
C PHE A 48 12.17 0.22 6.85
N PHE A 49 11.97 -0.65 5.84
CA PHE A 49 12.52 -0.44 4.50
C PHE A 49 11.77 0.61 3.69
N TYR A 50 10.57 1.03 4.08
CA TYR A 50 9.70 1.84 3.20
C TYR A 50 9.56 3.29 3.70
N ASP A 51 10.69 3.93 4.00
CA ASP A 51 10.75 5.40 4.05
C ASP A 51 10.73 6.00 2.64
N THR A 52 10.81 7.32 2.50
CA THR A 52 10.81 7.97 1.18
C THR A 52 11.85 7.39 0.22
N LYS A 53 13.07 7.11 0.72
CA LYS A 53 14.17 6.61 -0.10
C LYS A 53 13.99 5.13 -0.42
N GLY A 54 13.58 4.37 0.58
CA GLY A 54 13.37 2.93 0.44
C GLY A 54 12.21 2.59 -0.48
N SER A 55 11.15 3.39 -0.48
CA SER A 55 10.06 3.28 -1.46
C SER A 55 10.56 3.54 -2.89
N GLN A 56 11.38 4.57 -3.11
CA GLN A 56 11.99 4.83 -4.43
C GLN A 56 12.90 3.68 -4.90
N LEU A 57 13.61 3.02 -3.97
CA LEU A 57 14.40 1.84 -4.28
C LEU A 57 13.51 0.65 -4.64
N PHE A 58 12.38 0.48 -3.95
CA PHE A 58 11.41 -0.56 -4.28
C PHE A 58 10.80 -0.35 -5.67
N ASP A 59 10.49 0.90 -6.05
CA ASP A 59 10.03 1.23 -7.40
C ASP A 59 11.06 0.81 -8.47
N GLN A 60 12.35 1.07 -8.22
CA GLN A 60 13.43 0.62 -9.11
C GLN A 60 13.55 -0.90 -9.15
N ILE A 61 13.35 -1.59 -8.02
CA ILE A 61 13.36 -3.05 -7.96
C ILE A 61 12.25 -3.62 -8.85
N CYS A 62 11.06 -3.02 -8.85
CA CYS A 62 9.92 -3.43 -9.67
C CYS A 62 10.18 -3.38 -11.20
N GLU A 63 11.15 -2.55 -11.63
CA GLU A 63 11.56 -2.44 -13.03
C GLU A 63 12.60 -3.50 -13.45
N LEU A 64 13.26 -4.17 -12.49
CA LEU A 64 14.29 -5.16 -12.79
C LEU A 64 13.70 -6.39 -13.48
N ASP A 65 14.35 -6.86 -14.55
CA ASP A 65 13.92 -8.06 -15.29
C ASP A 65 13.85 -9.31 -14.39
N ASP A 66 14.74 -9.43 -13.40
CA ASP A 66 14.76 -10.54 -12.45
C ASP A 66 13.59 -10.47 -11.44
N TYR A 67 13.05 -9.28 -11.18
CA TYR A 67 11.92 -9.07 -10.26
C TYR A 67 10.59 -9.13 -11.02
N TYR A 68 10.23 -10.33 -11.46
CA TYR A 68 8.98 -10.56 -12.20
C TYR A 68 7.65 -10.35 -11.43
N PRO A 69 7.55 -10.37 -10.07
CA PRO A 69 6.26 -10.30 -9.38
C PRO A 69 5.39 -9.11 -9.79
N TYR A 70 5.96 -7.90 -9.80
CA TYR A 70 5.24 -6.68 -10.15
C TYR A 70 4.62 -6.74 -11.57
N ARG A 71 5.39 -7.19 -12.56
CA ARG A 71 4.92 -7.31 -13.95
C ARG A 71 3.82 -8.36 -14.09
N THR A 72 3.96 -9.47 -13.39
CA THR A 72 2.95 -10.54 -13.39
C THR A 72 1.64 -10.07 -12.79
N GLU A 73 1.68 -9.34 -11.67
CA GLU A 73 0.49 -8.78 -11.04
C GLU A 73 -0.21 -7.77 -11.94
N LEU A 74 0.55 -6.84 -12.54
CA LEU A 74 0.00 -5.87 -13.51
C LEU A 74 -0.74 -6.53 -14.67
N ALA A 75 -0.21 -7.65 -15.19
CA ALA A 75 -0.84 -8.38 -16.28
C ALA A 75 -2.10 -9.14 -15.85
N LEU A 76 -2.15 -9.62 -14.60
CA LEU A 76 -3.19 -10.52 -14.11
C LEU A 76 -4.37 -9.79 -13.46
N LEU A 77 -4.10 -8.74 -12.68
CA LEU A 77 -5.10 -8.04 -11.87
C LEU A 77 -6.34 -7.58 -12.66
N PRO A 78 -6.24 -6.97 -13.86
CA PRO A 78 -7.42 -6.53 -14.59
C PRO A 78 -8.37 -7.67 -14.98
N ARG A 79 -7.80 -8.84 -15.32
CA ARG A 79 -8.58 -10.02 -15.66
C ARG A 79 -9.29 -10.57 -14.43
N ILE A 80 -8.56 -10.73 -13.32
CA ILE A 80 -9.15 -11.24 -12.07
C ILE A 80 -10.24 -10.30 -11.56
N ALA A 81 -10.01 -8.98 -11.61
CA ALA A 81 -11.00 -7.99 -11.18
C ALA A 81 -12.32 -8.12 -11.97
N LYS A 82 -12.24 -8.35 -13.29
CA LYS A 82 -13.41 -8.59 -14.13
C LYS A 82 -14.14 -9.89 -13.77
N ASP A 83 -13.39 -10.97 -13.59
CA ASP A 83 -13.95 -12.28 -13.24
C ASP A 83 -14.65 -12.23 -11.87
N LEU A 84 -14.02 -11.60 -10.87
CA LEU A 84 -14.60 -11.37 -9.56
C LEU A 84 -15.86 -10.49 -9.60
N SER A 85 -15.81 -9.38 -10.36
CA SER A 85 -16.97 -8.50 -10.51
C SER A 85 -18.18 -9.25 -11.07
N LYS A 86 -17.97 -10.14 -12.05
CA LYS A 86 -19.03 -10.99 -12.59
C LYS A 86 -19.60 -11.92 -11.52
N MET A 87 -18.75 -12.61 -10.77
CA MET A 87 -19.19 -13.53 -9.72
C MET A 87 -20.00 -12.84 -8.61
N LEU A 88 -19.61 -11.62 -8.23
CA LEU A 88 -20.31 -10.86 -7.19
C LEU A 88 -21.61 -10.20 -7.65
N SER A 89 -21.80 -10.03 -8.96
CA SER A 89 -22.98 -9.38 -9.54
C SER A 89 -24.07 -10.36 -9.98
N GLU A 90 -23.77 -11.66 -10.02
CA GLU A 90 -24.76 -12.71 -10.28
C GLU A 90 -25.44 -13.11 -8.95
N PRO A 91 -26.79 -13.04 -8.86
CA PRO A 91 -27.55 -13.34 -7.64
C PRO A 91 -27.62 -14.83 -7.29
#